data_AF-B9TA92-F1
#
_entry.id   AF-B9TA92-F1
#
_cell.length_a   1.000
_cell.length_b   1.000
_cell.length_c   1.000
_cell.angle_alpha   90.00
_cell.angle_beta   90.00
_cell.angle_gamma   90.00
#
_symmetry.space_group_name_H-M   'P 1'
#
loop_
_entity.id
_entity.type
_entity.pdbx_description
1 polymer ?
#
loop_
_entity_poly.entity_id
_entity_poly.type
_entity_poly.pdbx_seq_one_letter_code
_entity_poly.pdbx_strand_id
1 'polypeptide(L)'
;MAFFISYNVEDILRQARESTQRYQKGEPISVLDGVPVAIKDEIDCTPYPTTGGTKWLQRFRPCKSDAYCVMCLRLCGAIIVGKTNMHELGAGTSGINPHYG
;
A
#
# COMPACT_ATOMS: atom_id res chain seq x y z
N MET A 1 16.78 -0.63 7.92
CA MET A 1 16.09 0.61 7.54
C MET A 1 15.45 0.44 6.18
N ALA A 2 14.27 -0.16 6.15
CA ALA A 2 13.44 -0.26 4.95
C ALA A 2 12.24 0.68 5.07
N PHE A 3 11.95 1.50 4.05
CA PHE A 3 10.72 2.30 4.03
C PHE A 3 9.48 1.44 3.74
N PHE A 4 9.62 0.46 2.84
CA PHE A 4 8.58 -0.50 2.48
C PHE A 4 9.01 -1.91 2.85
N ILE A 5 8.08 -2.69 3.40
CA ILE A 5 8.29 -4.10 3.74
C ILE A 5 7.57 -5.05 2.76
N SER A 6 6.72 -4.50 1.90
CA SER A 6 6.10 -5.19 0.77
C SER A 6 5.78 -4.20 -0.35
N TYR A 7 6.23 -4.47 -1.57
CA TYR A 7 5.94 -3.70 -2.77
C TYR A 7 6.10 -4.59 -4.00
N ASN A 8 5.46 -4.22 -5.10
CA ASN A 8 5.56 -4.93 -6.38
C ASN A 8 5.72 -3.91 -7.50
N VAL A 9 6.92 -3.88 -8.10
CA VAL A 9 7.28 -2.91 -9.13
C VAL A 9 6.37 -3.01 -10.35
N GLU A 10 5.99 -4.22 -10.75
CA GLU A 10 5.12 -4.43 -11.92
C GLU A 10 3.71 -3.90 -11.65
N ASP A 11 3.17 -4.14 -10.45
CA ASP A 11 1.86 -3.62 -10.04
C ASP A 11 1.85 -2.08 -9.97
N ILE A 12 2.90 -1.47 -9.43
CA ILE A 12 3.05 0.00 -9.37
C ILE A 12 3.12 0.59 -10.77
N LEU A 13 3.95 0.02 -11.65
CA LEU A 13 4.08 0.49 -13.03
C LEU A 13 2.79 0.27 -13.83
N ARG A 14 2.05 -0.82 -13.57
CA ARG A 14 0.74 -1.05 -14.18
C ARG A 14 -0.25 0.06 -13.79
N GLN A 15 -0.39 0.34 -12.50
CA GLN A 15 -1.25 1.44 -11.99
C GLN A 15 -0.84 2.80 -12.59
N ALA A 16 0.46 3.08 -12.67
CA ALA A 16 0.98 4.33 -13.25
C ALA A 16 0.68 4.46 -14.76
N ARG A 17 0.80 3.37 -15.52
CA ARG A 17 0.44 3.35 -16.96
C ARG A 17 -1.06 3.58 -17.16
N GLU A 18 -1.91 2.94 -16.35
CA GLU A 18 -3.36 3.12 -16.40
C GLU A 18 -3.75 4.58 -16.11
N SER A 19 -3.13 5.20 -15.10
CA SER A 19 -3.31 6.64 -14.82
C SER A 19 -2.82 7.50 -15.99
N THR A 20 -1.62 7.24 -16.52
CA THR A 20 -1.07 7.97 -17.67
C THR A 20 -2.01 7.91 -18.89
N GLN A 21 -2.61 6.75 -19.17
CA GLN A 21 -3.56 6.61 -20.28
C GLN A 21 -4.82 7.47 -20.08
N ARG A 22 -5.34 7.58 -18.84
CA ARG A 22 -6.46 8.47 -18.52
C ARG A 22 -6.09 9.93 -18.72
N TYR A 23 -4.90 10.35 -18.27
CA TYR A 23 -4.39 11.70 -18.51
C TYR A 23 -4.22 12.02 -19.99
N GLN A 24 -3.68 11.09 -20.79
CA GLN A 24 -3.54 11.27 -22.24
C GLN A 24 -4.87 11.45 -22.96
N LYS A 25 -5.96 10.86 -22.43
CA LYS A 25 -7.32 11.02 -22.94
C LYS A 25 -8.02 12.28 -22.42
N GLY A 26 -7.45 12.99 -21.44
CA GLY A 26 -8.10 14.11 -20.77
C GLY A 26 -9.19 13.69 -19.78
N GLU A 27 -9.13 12.45 -19.27
CA GLU A 27 -10.16 11.85 -18.40
C GLU A 27 -9.59 11.40 -17.03
N PRO A 28 -8.90 12.26 -16.25
CA PRO A 28 -8.46 11.88 -14.91
C PRO A 28 -9.65 11.62 -13.98
N ILE A 29 -9.53 10.62 -13.11
CA ILE A 29 -10.62 10.22 -12.19
C ILE A 29 -10.91 11.31 -11.16
N SER A 30 -9.85 11.89 -10.58
CA SER A 30 -9.94 12.93 -9.55
C SER A 30 -8.61 13.68 -9.42
N VAL A 31 -8.55 14.61 -8.46
CA VAL A 31 -7.29 15.30 -8.07
C VAL A 31 -6.21 14.32 -7.58
N LEU A 32 -6.60 13.13 -7.12
CA LEU A 32 -5.69 12.09 -6.66
C LEU A 32 -5.31 11.07 -7.74
N ASP A 33 -5.83 11.19 -8.97
CA ASP A 33 -5.45 10.25 -10.03
C ASP A 33 -3.95 10.34 -10.29
N GLY A 34 -3.24 9.21 -10.20
CA GLY A 34 -1.80 9.16 -10.39
C GLY A 34 -0.97 9.58 -9.18
N VAL A 35 -1.59 10.01 -8.07
CA VAL A 35 -0.85 10.39 -6.85
C VAL A 35 -0.34 9.13 -6.14
N PRO A 36 0.98 8.99 -5.88
CA PRO A 36 1.52 7.86 -5.14
C PRO A 36 1.15 7.91 -3.65
N VAL A 37 0.60 6.82 -3.12
CA VAL A 37 0.21 6.69 -1.72
C VAL A 37 0.77 5.41 -1.11
N ALA A 38 1.45 5.56 0.02
CA ALA A 38 1.98 4.47 0.81
C ALA A 38 0.96 4.05 1.89
N ILE A 39 0.81 2.76 2.13
CA ILE A 39 -0.17 2.23 3.08
C ILE A 39 0.56 1.63 4.29
N LYS A 40 0.21 2.05 5.50
CA LYS A 40 0.77 1.47 6.73
C LYS A 40 0.44 -0.03 6.79
N ASP A 41 1.40 -0.87 7.19
CA ASP A 41 1.28 -2.31 6.98
C ASP A 41 0.12 -3.00 7.73
N GLU A 42 -0.38 -2.41 8.82
CA GLU A 42 -1.56 -2.90 9.54
C GLU A 42 -2.89 -2.70 8.79
N ILE A 43 -2.88 -1.98 7.67
CA ILE A 43 -4.06 -1.73 6.82
C ILE A 43 -4.07 -2.72 5.65
N ASP A 44 -5.21 -3.37 5.43
CA ASP A 44 -5.41 -4.29 4.31
C ASP A 44 -5.36 -3.56 2.96
N CYS A 45 -4.50 -4.05 2.07
CA CYS A 45 -4.31 -3.52 0.73
C CYS A 45 -3.83 -4.63 -0.20
N THR A 46 -4.73 -5.16 -1.02
CA THR A 46 -4.40 -6.12 -2.07
C THR A 46 -3.52 -5.47 -3.15
N PRO A 47 -2.60 -6.23 -3.79
CA PRO A 47 -2.31 -7.66 -3.59
C PRO A 47 -1.31 -7.93 -2.45
N TYR A 48 -0.94 -6.92 -1.66
CA TYR A 48 0.09 -7.04 -0.64
C TYR A 48 -0.44 -7.75 0.62
N PRO A 49 0.41 -8.52 1.32
CA PRO A 49 0.06 -9.05 2.63
C PRO A 49 -0.09 -7.92 3.67
N THR A 50 -0.80 -8.24 4.74
CA THR A 50 -0.89 -7.42 5.97
C THR A 50 -0.14 -8.18 7.06
N THR A 51 1.02 -7.67 7.50
CA THR A 51 1.83 -8.34 8.52
C THR A 51 1.79 -7.64 9.88
N GLY A 52 1.29 -6.40 9.95
CA GLY A 52 1.33 -5.57 11.15
C GLY A 52 2.76 -5.30 11.63
N GLY A 53 3.75 -5.32 10.72
CA GLY A 53 5.16 -5.27 11.08
C GLY A 53 5.71 -6.56 11.72
N THR A 54 4.91 -7.64 11.79
CA THR A 54 5.36 -8.96 12.27
C THR A 54 5.89 -9.83 11.12
N LYS A 55 6.44 -11.01 11.43
CA LYS A 55 6.81 -12.04 10.43
C LYS A 55 5.75 -13.15 10.24
N TRP A 56 4.73 -13.21 11.10
CA TRP A 56 3.85 -14.38 11.21
C TRP A 56 2.38 -14.08 10.88
N LEU A 57 1.88 -12.86 11.10
CA LEU A 57 0.45 -12.54 11.03
C LEU A 57 -0.19 -12.95 9.70
N GLN A 58 0.48 -12.69 8.57
CA GLN A 58 -0.01 -13.02 7.23
C GLN A 58 -0.35 -14.50 7.02
N ARG A 59 0.27 -15.42 7.78
CA ARG A 59 -0.01 -16.87 7.70
C ARG A 59 -1.36 -17.24 8.30
N PHE A 60 -1.82 -16.46 9.28
CA PHE A 60 -3.07 -16.71 10.01
C PHE A 60 -4.20 -15.78 9.56
N ARG A 61 -3.86 -14.59 9.06
CA ARG A 61 -4.80 -13.58 8.57
C ARG A 61 -4.39 -13.10 7.17
N PRO A 62 -4.71 -13.86 6.11
CA PRO A 62 -4.45 -13.41 4.74
C PRO A 62 -5.31 -12.18 4.40
N CYS A 63 -4.71 -11.20 3.72
CA CYS A 63 -5.42 -10.04 3.18
C CYS A 63 -6.28 -10.50 2.00
N LYS A 64 -7.61 -10.44 2.13
CA LYS A 64 -8.56 -10.92 1.10
C LYS A 64 -9.14 -9.80 0.23
N SER A 65 -9.17 -8.58 0.74
CA SER A 65 -9.74 -7.41 0.08
C SER A 65 -9.12 -6.15 0.66
N ASP A 66 -9.23 -5.04 -0.06
CA ASP A 66 -8.80 -3.73 0.44
C ASP A 66 -9.60 -3.32 1.68
N ALA A 67 -8.94 -2.65 2.62
CA ALA A 67 -9.62 -1.85 3.63
C ALA A 67 -10.40 -0.72 2.95
N TYR A 68 -11.48 -0.28 3.57
CA TYR A 68 -12.37 0.74 2.97
C TYR A 68 -11.63 2.02 2.57
N CYS A 69 -10.69 2.50 3.39
CA CYS A 69 -9.87 3.68 3.06
C CYS A 69 -8.99 3.47 1.82
N VAL A 70 -8.43 2.28 1.64
CA VAL A 70 -7.63 1.92 0.45
C VAL A 70 -8.53 1.83 -0.78
N MET A 71 -9.72 1.23 -0.64
CA MET A 71 -10.71 1.20 -1.71
C MET A 71 -11.09 2.62 -2.16
N CYS A 72 -11.34 3.55 -1.23
CA CYS A 72 -11.61 4.96 -1.56
C CYS A 72 -10.46 5.62 -2.32
N LEU A 73 -9.20 5.39 -1.90
CA LEU A 73 -8.03 5.91 -2.60
C LEU A 73 -7.95 5.38 -4.04
N ARG A 74 -8.19 4.07 -4.24
CA ARG A 74 -8.24 3.46 -5.58
C ARG A 74 -9.36 4.02 -6.44
N LEU A 75 -10.55 4.24 -5.86
CA LEU A 75 -11.68 4.87 -6.54
C LEU A 75 -11.38 6.31 -6.97
N CYS A 76 -10.42 6.98 -6.33
CA CYS A 76 -9.93 8.29 -6.73
C CYS A 76 -8.78 8.23 -7.75
N GLY A 77 -8.30 7.04 -8.12
CA GLY A 77 -7.20 6.83 -9.07
C GLY A 77 -5.80 6.89 -8.46
N ALA A 78 -5.67 6.90 -7.13
CA ALA A 78 -4.37 6.92 -6.47
C ALA A 78 -3.55 5.65 -6.79
N ILE A 79 -2.23 5.82 -6.89
CA ILE A 79 -1.28 4.72 -7.14
C ILE A 79 -0.80 4.20 -5.79
N ILE A 80 -1.15 2.95 -5.46
CA ILE A 80 -0.68 2.36 -4.20
C ILE A 80 0.72 1.78 -4.39
N VAL A 81 1.70 2.36 -3.69
CA VAL A 81 3.13 2.02 -3.85
C VAL A 81 3.62 0.87 -2.98
N GLY A 82 2.84 0.43 -1.99
CA GLY A 82 3.16 -0.71 -1.15
C GLY A 82 2.87 -0.48 0.33
N LYS A 83 3.36 -1.42 1.15
CA LYS A 83 3.18 -1.48 2.60
C LYS A 83 4.41 -0.91 3.32
N THR A 84 4.22 0.13 4.12
CA THR A 84 5.33 0.78 4.84
C THR A 84 5.80 -0.04 6.03
N ASN A 85 7.06 0.14 6.43
CA ASN A 85 7.52 -0.33 7.72
C ASN A 85 6.78 0.39 8.87
N MET A 86 6.75 -0.25 10.04
CA MET A 86 6.13 0.28 11.25
C MET A 86 6.68 -0.44 12.49
N HIS A 87 6.55 0.19 13.66
CA HIS A 87 6.76 -0.51 14.93
C HIS A 87 5.80 -1.71 15.00
N GLU A 88 6.29 -2.88 15.40
CA GLU A 88 5.50 -4.11 15.40
C GLU A 88 4.18 -3.91 16.16
N LEU A 89 3.06 -4.24 15.49
CA LEU A 89 1.68 -4.13 15.98
C LEU A 89 1.26 -2.75 16.49
N GLY A 90 2.01 -1.69 16.13
CA GLY A 90 1.79 -0.35 16.68
C GLY A 90 2.08 -0.24 18.18
N ALA A 91 2.75 -1.24 18.78
CA ALA A 91 3.00 -1.34 20.22
C ALA A 91 4.17 -0.46 20.70
N GLY A 92 4.54 0.56 19.93
CA GLY A 92 5.61 1.50 20.28
C GLY A 92 5.57 2.77 19.45
N THR A 93 6.23 3.80 19.96
CA THR A 93 6.17 5.18 19.42
C THR A 93 7.43 5.60 18.67
N SER A 94 8.47 4.76 18.65
CA SER A 94 9.76 5.07 18.02
C SER A 94 9.87 4.66 16.55
N GLY A 95 8.99 3.76 16.08
CA GLY A 95 9.11 3.16 14.74
C GLY A 95 10.14 2.03 14.61
N ILE A 96 10.90 1.71 15.67
CA ILE A 96 11.89 0.61 15.65
C ILE A 96 11.19 -0.73 15.37
N ASN A 97 11.68 -1.47 14.39
CA ASN A 97 11.21 -2.81 14.07
C ASN A 97 12.40 -3.79 13.89
N PRO A 98 12.64 -4.72 14.83
CA PRO A 98 13.79 -5.63 14.76
C PRO A 98 13.70 -6.64 13.60
N HIS A 99 12.54 -6.82 12.99
CA HIS A 99 12.30 -7.79 11.92
C HIS A 99 12.56 -7.24 10.51
N TYR A 100 12.45 -5.92 10.34
CA TYR A 100 12.57 -5.24 9.05
C TYR A 100 13.62 -4.11 9.04
N GLY A 101 14.17 -3.78 10.22
CA GLY A 101 15.28 -2.85 10.40
C GLY A 101 14.83 -1.40 10.43
#